data_AF-A0A966F4F5-F1
#
_entry.id   AF-A0A966F4F5-F1
#
_cell.length_a   1.000
_cell.length_b   1.000
_cell.length_c   1.000
_cell.angle_alpha   90.00
_cell.angle_beta   90.00
_cell.angle_gamma   90.00
#
_symmetry.space_group_name_H-M   'P 1'
#
loop_
_entity.id
_entity.type
_entity.pdbx_description
1 polymer ?
#
loop_
_entity_poly.entity_id
_entity_poly.type
_entity_poly.pdbx_seq_one_letter_code
_entity_poly.pdbx_strand_id
1 'polypeptide(L)'
;MPKFKIRETFANGSSHSLYIPAGDEATALSVASALLDGELEVLQAPIDIPATAPSPTNVSYKRFDVMGKNIATGSKTYLSFLGKTTVTDLDVQAFLLNKTINTVKFDEVTVSVRSYVI
;
A
#
# COMPACT_ATOMS: atom_id res chain seq x y z
N MET A 1 12.64 1.04 -12.68
CA MET A 1 11.44 0.19 -12.50
C MET A 1 10.22 1.11 -12.57
N PRO A 2 9.19 0.79 -13.37
CA PRO A 2 8.00 1.62 -13.45
C PRO A 2 7.29 1.70 -12.09
N LYS A 3 6.64 2.82 -11.82
CA LYS A 3 5.84 3.04 -10.61
C LYS A 3 4.41 3.30 -11.06
N PHE A 4 3.48 2.56 -10.47
CA PHE A 4 2.06 2.70 -10.76
C PHE A 4 1.42 3.48 -9.62
N LYS A 5 0.76 4.59 -9.95
CA LYS A 5 -0.03 5.35 -8.98
C LYS A 5 -1.37 4.65 -8.85
N ILE A 6 -1.69 4.14 -7.67
CA ILE A 6 -2.98 3.54 -7.39
C ILE A 6 -3.75 4.48 -6.49
N ARG A 7 -4.95 4.85 -6.94
CA ARG A 7 -5.95 5.55 -6.14
C ARG A 7 -6.83 4.50 -5.50
N GLU A 8 -6.90 4.57 -4.19
CA GLU A 8 -7.82 3.84 -3.35
C GLU A 8 -8.95 4.81 -3.00
N THR A 9 -10.19 4.44 -3.32
CA THR A 9 -11.38 5.22 -2.99
C THR A 9 -12.23 4.46 -1.98
N PHE A 10 -12.36 5.02 -0.79
CA PHE A 10 -13.08 4.41 0.30
C PHE A 10 -14.59 4.65 0.19
N ALA A 11 -15.38 3.84 0.90
CA ALA A 11 -16.85 3.97 0.92
C ALA A 11 -17.34 5.36 1.39
N ASN A 12 -16.52 6.12 2.11
CA ASN A 12 -16.81 7.49 2.54
C ASN A 12 -16.46 8.56 1.48
N GLY A 13 -16.06 8.16 0.26
CA GLY A 13 -15.67 9.07 -0.83
C GLY A 13 -14.28 9.70 -0.68
N SER A 14 -13.60 9.49 0.44
CA SER A 14 -12.19 9.90 0.59
C SER A 14 -11.33 9.03 -0.31
N SER A 15 -10.30 9.64 -0.90
CA SER A 15 -9.38 8.91 -1.78
C SER A 15 -7.93 9.22 -1.44
N HIS A 16 -7.12 8.16 -1.43
CA HIS A 16 -5.69 8.23 -1.19
C HIS A 16 -4.94 7.68 -2.40
N SER A 17 -3.77 8.25 -2.68
CA SER A 17 -2.91 7.77 -3.75
C SER A 17 -1.60 7.25 -3.19
N LEU A 18 -1.20 6.06 -3.64
CA LEU A 18 0.07 5.46 -3.32
C LEU A 18 0.79 5.02 -4.59
N TYR A 19 2.11 5.01 -4.55
CA TYR A 19 2.94 4.55 -5.66
C TYR A 19 3.45 3.16 -5.36
N ILE A 20 3.04 2.17 -6.18
CA ILE A 20 3.54 0.80 -6.10
C ILE A 20 4.64 0.63 -7.15
N PRO A 21 5.90 0.39 -6.76
CA PRO A 21 6.96 0.00 -7.70
C PRO A 21 6.76 -1.47 -8.11
N ALA A 22 6.35 -1.70 -9.35
CA ALA A 22 6.06 -3.03 -9.90
C ALA A 22 6.64 -3.18 -11.32
N GLY A 23 6.76 -4.43 -11.80
CA GLY A 23 7.22 -4.71 -13.16
C GLY A 23 6.16 -4.39 -14.22
N ASP A 24 4.89 -4.57 -13.85
CA ASP A 24 3.71 -4.33 -14.68
C ASP A 24 2.51 -3.90 -13.83
N GLU A 25 1.45 -3.45 -14.50
CA GLU A 25 0.21 -2.96 -13.89
C GLU A 25 -0.54 -4.06 -13.14
N ALA A 26 -0.59 -5.28 -13.68
CA ALA A 26 -1.29 -6.40 -13.06
C ALA A 26 -0.69 -6.78 -11.70
N THR A 27 0.64 -6.73 -11.57
CA THR A 27 1.36 -6.93 -10.32
C THR A 27 1.06 -5.80 -9.32
N ALA A 28 1.01 -4.55 -9.79
CA ALA A 28 0.64 -3.42 -8.94
C ALA A 28 -0.80 -3.55 -8.41
N LEU A 29 -1.76 -3.90 -9.27
CA LEU A 29 -3.16 -4.16 -8.91
C LEU A 29 -3.29 -5.34 -7.95
N SER A 30 -2.60 -6.46 -8.21
CA SER A 30 -2.63 -7.62 -7.31
C SER A 30 -2.14 -7.29 -5.90
N VAL A 31 -1.09 -6.47 -5.79
CA VAL A 31 -0.59 -5.99 -4.49
C VAL A 31 -1.59 -5.03 -3.84
N ALA A 32 -2.15 -4.11 -4.61
CA ALA A 32 -3.18 -3.18 -4.12
C ALA A 32 -4.43 -3.91 -3.63
N SER A 33 -5.02 -4.81 -4.43
CA SER A 33 -6.23 -5.56 -4.07
C SER A 33 -6.07 -6.45 -2.85
N ALA A 34 -4.85 -6.89 -2.55
CA ALA A 34 -4.57 -7.68 -1.36
C ALA A 34 -4.42 -6.83 -0.09
N LEU A 35 -3.97 -5.58 -0.21
CA LEU A 35 -3.53 -4.76 0.93
C LEU A 35 -4.43 -3.55 1.24
N LEU A 36 -5.18 -3.08 0.25
CA LEU A 36 -5.98 -1.87 0.30
C LEU A 36 -7.47 -2.21 0.47
N ASP A 37 -8.23 -1.23 0.94
CA ASP A 37 -9.68 -1.30 1.09
C ASP A 37 -10.37 -0.25 0.22
N GLY A 38 -11.43 -0.66 -0.47
CA GLY A 38 -12.19 0.22 -1.36
C GLY A 38 -11.94 -0.03 -2.84
N GLU A 39 -12.52 0.84 -3.67
CA GLU A 39 -12.42 0.76 -5.13
C GLU A 39 -11.03 1.20 -5.57
N LEU A 40 -10.37 0.37 -6.38
CA LEU A 40 -8.99 0.55 -6.79
C LEU A 40 -8.93 0.98 -8.25
N GLU A 41 -8.27 2.11 -8.47
CA GLU A 41 -8.06 2.69 -9.81
C GLU A 41 -6.55 2.88 -10.04
N VAL A 42 -6.02 2.32 -11.12
CA VAL A 42 -4.66 2.63 -11.57
C VAL A 42 -4.69 3.95 -12.32
N LEU A 43 -4.07 4.97 -11.75
CA LEU A 43 -3.89 6.25 -12.38
C LEU A 43 -2.62 6.20 -13.25
N GLN A 44 -2.78 6.21 -14.57
CA GLN A 44 -1.68 6.60 -15.46
C GLN A 44 -1.28 8.05 -15.13
N ALA A 45 -0.01 8.28 -14.84
CA ALA A 45 0.49 9.63 -14.56
C ALA A 45 0.42 10.52 -15.82
N PRO A 46 0.14 11.84 -15.72
CA PRO A 46 -0.69 12.55 -14.76
C PRO A 46 -2.01 13.00 -15.41
N ILE A 47 -3.15 12.65 -14.82
CA ILE A 47 -4.38 13.44 -14.99
C ILE A 47 -4.67 14.03 -13.61
N ASP A 48 -4.45 15.34 -13.49
CA ASP A 48 -5.00 16.15 -12.41
C ASP A 48 -6.53 16.06 -12.51
N ILE A 49 -7.16 15.50 -11.48
CA ILE A 49 -8.63 15.56 -11.32
C ILE A 49 -8.90 16.33 -10.03
N PRO A 50 -9.68 17.42 -10.06
CA PRO A 50 -9.90 18.28 -8.91
C PRO A 50 -10.69 17.56 -7.82
N ALA A 51 -10.29 17.78 -6.57
CA ALA A 51 -10.94 17.23 -5.40
C ALA A 51 -12.38 17.76 -5.27
N THR A 52 -13.36 16.87 -5.33
CA THR A 52 -14.71 17.17 -4.83
C THR A 52 -15.31 15.89 -4.26
N ALA A 53 -15.19 15.71 -2.94
CA ALA A 53 -15.95 14.70 -2.23
C ALA A 53 -16.31 15.19 -0.80
N PRO A 54 -17.51 14.86 -0.31
CA PRO A 54 -18.11 15.44 0.89
C PRO A 54 -17.48 14.95 2.20
N SER A 55 -17.76 15.68 3.28
CA SER A 55 -17.22 15.49 4.64
C SER A 55 -17.43 14.05 5.19
N PRO A 56 -16.43 13.43 5.84
CA PRO A 56 -16.43 11.99 6.11
C PRO A 56 -17.25 11.60 7.36
N THR A 57 -17.90 10.43 7.29
CA THR A 57 -18.14 9.57 8.47
C THR A 57 -16.80 8.96 8.89
N ASN A 58 -16.46 9.04 10.18
CA ASN A 58 -15.20 8.54 10.75
C ASN A 58 -14.96 7.06 10.36
N VAL A 59 -13.99 6.81 9.48
CA VAL A 59 -13.52 5.44 9.17
C VAL A 59 -12.14 5.28 9.77
N SER A 60 -12.00 4.29 10.66
CA SER A 60 -10.73 4.00 11.34
C SER A 60 -9.84 3.15 10.45
N TYR A 61 -8.56 3.51 10.34
CA TYR A 61 -7.53 2.75 9.61
C TYR A 61 -6.31 2.49 10.49
N LYS A 62 -5.46 1.54 10.07
CA LYS A 62 -4.13 1.34 10.64
C LYS A 62 -3.10 1.74 9.61
N ARG A 63 -2.15 2.60 10.00
CA ARG A 63 -0.96 2.84 9.20
C ARG A 63 0.05 1.74 9.48
N PHE A 64 0.54 1.12 8.42
CA PHE A 64 1.61 0.14 8.44
C PHE A 64 2.85 0.76 7.80
N ASP A 65 3.92 0.87 8.58
CA ASP A 65 5.24 1.22 8.09
C ASP A 65 6.08 -0.07 8.07
N VAL A 66 6.46 -0.51 6.87
CA VAL A 66 7.13 -1.79 6.62
C VAL A 66 8.55 -1.56 6.17
N MET A 67 9.48 -2.32 6.74
CA MET A 67 10.84 -2.49 6.24
C MET A 67 11.02 -3.91 5.74
N GLY A 68 11.30 -4.07 4.45
CA GLY A 68 11.70 -5.33 3.86
C GLY A 68 13.21 -5.38 3.65
N LYS A 69 13.84 -6.51 3.97
CA LYS A 69 15.27 -6.71 3.84
C LYS A 69 15.58 -8.02 3.10
N ASN A 70 16.54 -7.94 2.19
CA ASN A 70 17.16 -9.12 1.59
C ASN A 70 18.33 -9.56 2.48
N ILE A 71 18.33 -10.81 2.93
CA ILE A 71 19.37 -11.29 3.86
C ILE A 71 20.69 -11.51 3.10
N ALA A 72 20.64 -11.98 1.86
CA ALA A 72 21.82 -12.30 1.06
C ALA A 72 22.61 -11.05 0.63
N THR A 73 21.92 -9.97 0.26
CA THR A 73 22.56 -8.73 -0.21
C THR A 73 22.60 -7.63 0.87
N GLY A 74 21.88 -7.80 1.98
CA GLY A 74 21.72 -6.78 3.02
C GLY A 74 20.86 -5.57 2.58
N SER A 75 20.33 -5.57 1.36
CA SER A 75 19.55 -4.45 0.82
C SER A 75 18.22 -4.29 1.58
N LYS A 76 17.80 -3.04 1.79
CA LYS A 76 16.57 -2.69 2.50
C LYS A 76 15.68 -1.81 1.65
N THR A 77 14.38 -1.92 1.83
CA THR A 77 13.42 -0.96 1.30
C THR A 77 12.26 -0.75 2.28
N TYR A 78 11.56 0.36 2.11
CA TYR A 78 10.51 0.80 3.02
C TYR A 78 9.22 1.04 2.24
N LEU A 79 8.10 0.63 2.82
CA LEU A 79 6.76 0.82 2.29
C LEU A 79 5.86 1.30 3.42
N SER A 80 5.07 2.35 3.16
CA SER A 80 4.06 2.83 4.11
C SER A 80 2.71 2.86 3.45
N PHE A 81 1.69 2.31 4.10
CA PHE A 81 0.31 2.31 3.60
C PHE A 81 -0.71 2.35 4.74
N LEU A 82 -1.95 2.71 4.41
CA LEU A 82 -3.09 2.58 5.31
C LEU A 82 -3.77 1.25 4.98
N GLY A 83 -3.99 0.42 5.98
CA GLY A 83 -4.69 -0.85 5.85
C GLY A 83 -5.90 -0.92 6.77
N LYS A 84 -6.74 -1.93 6.53
CA LYS A 84 -7.94 -2.24 7.33
C LYS A 84 -7.60 -2.38 8.81
N THR A 85 -8.53 -1.99 9.69
CA THR A 85 -8.37 -2.22 11.14
C THR A 85 -8.32 -3.70 11.51
N THR A 86 -8.90 -4.57 10.69
CA THR A 86 -8.86 -6.03 10.85
C THR A 86 -7.52 -6.66 10.45
N VAL A 87 -6.72 -5.97 9.63
CA VAL A 87 -5.39 -6.44 9.25
C VAL A 87 -4.45 -6.26 10.42
N THR A 88 -3.67 -7.30 10.70
CA THR A 88 -2.62 -7.31 11.73
C THR A 88 -1.24 -7.12 11.09
N ASP A 89 -0.27 -6.76 11.92
CA ASP A 89 1.14 -6.74 11.52
C ASP A 89 1.64 -8.12 11.05
N LEU A 90 1.13 -9.20 11.65
CA LEU A 90 1.44 -10.57 11.24
C LEU A 90 0.91 -10.87 9.83
N ASP A 91 -0.30 -10.42 9.50
CA ASP A 91 -0.87 -10.59 8.15
C ASP A 91 0.00 -9.86 7.10
N VAL A 92 0.41 -8.63 7.42
CA VAL A 92 1.28 -7.83 6.54
C VAL A 92 2.65 -8.49 6.38
N GLN A 93 3.25 -9.01 7.46
CA GLN A 93 4.51 -9.75 7.40
C GLN A 93 4.38 -11.00 6.54
N ALA A 94 3.38 -11.83 6.80
CA ALA A 94 3.16 -13.08 6.09
C ALA A 94 2.92 -12.86 4.59
N PHE A 95 2.16 -11.82 4.23
CA PHE A 95 1.89 -11.49 2.84
C PHE A 95 3.13 -10.99 2.09
N LEU A 96 3.94 -10.15 2.74
CA LEU A 96 5.10 -9.51 2.11
C LEU A 96 6.36 -10.38 2.15
N LEU A 97 6.40 -11.43 2.98
CA LEU A 97 7.51 -12.37 3.03
C LEU A 97 7.72 -13.05 1.66
N ASN A 98 8.98 -13.14 1.24
CA ASN A 98 9.43 -13.61 -0.07
C ASN A 98 8.94 -12.80 -1.28
N LYS A 99 8.18 -11.71 -1.08
CA LYS A 99 7.82 -10.80 -2.18
C LYS A 99 9.02 -9.94 -2.55
N THR A 100 9.06 -9.51 -3.81
CA THR A 100 10.06 -8.55 -4.28
C THR A 100 9.39 -7.20 -4.46
N ILE A 101 9.79 -6.23 -3.66
CA ILE A 101 9.31 -4.84 -3.74
C ILE A 101 10.53 -3.96 -3.98
N ASN A 102 10.44 -3.05 -4.96
CA ASN A 102 11.52 -2.12 -5.28
C ASN A 102 12.88 -2.84 -5.49
N THR A 103 12.88 -3.94 -6.24
CA THR A 103 14.03 -4.82 -6.52
C THR A 103 14.63 -5.56 -5.31
N VAL A 104 14.10 -5.36 -4.10
CA VAL A 104 14.53 -6.06 -2.88
C VAL A 104 13.58 -7.23 -2.63
N LYS A 105 14.10 -8.45 -2.64
CA LYS A 105 13.37 -9.62 -2.15
C LYS A 105 13.33 -9.59 -0.62
N PHE A 106 12.14 -9.64 -0.04
CA PHE A 106 11.90 -9.54 1.39
C PHE A 106 12.09 -10.91 2.03
N ASP A 107 13.33 -11.23 2.38
CA ASP A 107 13.64 -12.43 3.17
C ASP A 107 13.34 -12.22 4.66
N GLU A 108 13.33 -10.95 5.09
CA GLU A 108 12.98 -10.50 6.44
C GLU A 108 12.05 -9.28 6.32
N VAL A 109 10.95 -9.27 7.07
CA VAL A 109 9.96 -8.18 7.07
C VAL A 109 9.74 -7.71 8.50
N THR A 110 9.91 -6.41 8.73
CA THR A 110 9.56 -5.75 9.99
C THR A 110 8.41 -4.80 9.74
N VAL A 111 7.37 -4.85 10.57
CA VAL A 111 6.18 -4.01 10.45
C VAL A 111 6.00 -3.21 11.73
N SER A 112 5.78 -1.91 11.58
CA SER A 112 5.38 -1.01 12.65
C SER A 112 3.94 -0.56 12.38
N VAL A 113 3.09 -0.60 13.39
CA VAL A 113 1.67 -0.23 13.28
C VAL A 113 1.38 1.02 14.09
N ARG A 114 0.72 1.99 13.48
CA ARG A 114 0.17 3.15 14.18
C ARG A 114 -1.31 3.31 13.83
N SER A 115 -2.18 3.39 14.84
CA SER A 115 -3.60 3.67 14.62
C SER A 115 -3.79 5.08 14.07
N TYR A 116 -4.59 5.22 13.02
CA TYR A 116 -4.89 6.50 12.38
C TYR A 116 -6.40 6.63 12.23
N VAL A 117 -6.96 7.69 12.80
CA VAL A 117 -8.39 8.04 12.64
C VAL A 117 -8.42 9.23 11.70
N ILE A 118 -9.15 9.11 10.58
CA ILE A 118 -9.35 10.17 9.59
C ILE A 118 -10.75 10.74 9.76
#